data_AF-A0A818KVE0-F1
#
_entry.id   AF-A0A818KVE0-F1
#
_cell.length_a   1.000
_cell.length_b   1.000
_cell.length_c   1.000
_cell.angle_alpha   90.00
_cell.angle_beta   90.00
_cell.angle_gamma   90.00
#
_symmetry.space_group_name_H-M   'P 1'
#
loop_
_entity.id
_entity.type
_entity.pdbx_description
1 polymer ?
#
loop_
_entity_poly.entity_id
_entity_poly.type
_entity_poly.pdbx_seq_one_letter_code
_entity_poly.pdbx_strand_id
1 'polypeptide(L)'
;MQIAVTSKLDESFQPVPIPSDDDWLRSHKEKGQTMKAFERKTSKAVPHATHKTIYIQPIGSFDHPRVISFNVIIEFVRVFFPRCEVELLSTIDFSKDMKYREKDGIRQYQTAGFYKYLSRTRHKRNSRRELVCVAITMADIYVDEVEDWVYGQARIVDSLAVYSFARLDPLYPTSPQTLFSSPLTDEHRVIMIRRCVKILLHELGHLFGLKHCIYYICLMNGANNETEMDRQPLYLCPICLRKLYSTFHFNVCDVYEKFANICEKYRLEEEHKWYWKRLDCIQNPNK
;
A
#
# COMPACT_ATOMS: atom_id res chain seq x y z
N MET A 1 -10.07 -25.22 -10.37
CA MET A 1 -9.75 -23.99 -9.62
C MET A 1 -9.30 -22.92 -10.60
N GLN A 2 -10.27 -22.23 -11.21
CA GLN A 2 -10.06 -21.14 -12.15
C GLN A 2 -9.42 -19.98 -11.37
N ILE A 3 -8.09 -19.87 -11.42
CA ILE A 3 -7.44 -18.65 -10.96
C ILE A 3 -7.84 -17.58 -11.98
N ALA A 4 -8.94 -16.85 -11.73
CA ALA A 4 -9.34 -15.55 -12.29
C ALA A 4 -8.88 -15.20 -13.73
N VAL A 5 -8.77 -16.21 -14.57
CA VAL A 5 -8.41 -16.17 -15.98
C VAL A 5 -9.50 -17.05 -16.57
N THR A 6 -10.65 -16.45 -16.81
CA THR A 6 -11.51 -16.93 -17.88
C THR A 6 -10.58 -17.16 -19.08
N SER A 7 -10.73 -18.27 -19.80
CA SER A 7 -9.89 -18.58 -20.95
C SER A 7 -9.96 -17.50 -22.05
N LYS A 8 -10.96 -16.61 -21.97
CA LYS A 8 -10.95 -15.30 -22.59
C LYS A 8 -10.21 -14.33 -21.66
N LEU A 9 -9.09 -13.76 -22.13
CA LEU A 9 -8.58 -12.48 -21.64
C LEU A 9 -9.76 -11.51 -21.65
N ASP A 10 -10.46 -11.37 -20.53
CA ASP A 10 -11.51 -10.37 -20.45
C ASP A 10 -10.84 -9.00 -20.46
N GLU A 11 -11.51 -8.02 -21.06
CA GLU A 11 -11.00 -6.65 -21.21
C GLU A 11 -10.78 -5.92 -19.86
N SER A 12 -11.00 -6.60 -18.72
CA SER A 12 -10.85 -6.03 -17.37
C SER A 12 -9.40 -5.75 -16.99
N PHE A 13 -8.43 -6.33 -17.70
CA PHE A 13 -7.00 -6.16 -17.40
C PHE A 13 -6.24 -5.67 -18.62
N GLN A 14 -5.83 -4.40 -18.58
CA GLN A 14 -5.07 -3.77 -19.64
C GLN A 14 -3.56 -3.94 -19.40
N PRO A 15 -2.75 -4.22 -20.44
CA PRO A 15 -1.30 -4.22 -20.32
C PRO A 15 -0.80 -2.84 -19.88
N VAL A 16 0.38 -2.78 -19.24
CA VAL A 16 1.00 -1.47 -18.95
C VAL A 16 1.25 -0.75 -20.29
N PRO A 17 0.80 0.50 -20.46
CA PRO A 17 1.04 1.25 -21.69
C PRO A 17 2.52 1.58 -21.85
N ILE A 18 2.89 2.07 -23.03
CA ILE A 18 4.23 2.63 -23.25
C ILE A 18 4.41 3.81 -22.27
N PRO A 19 5.49 3.83 -21.46
CA PRO A 19 5.68 4.87 -20.46
C PRO A 19 5.91 6.23 -21.11
N SER A 20 5.29 7.26 -20.52
CA SER A 20 5.59 8.68 -20.80
C SER A 20 6.94 9.07 -20.18
N ASP A 21 7.45 10.26 -20.49
CA ASP A 21 8.81 10.64 -20.08
C ASP A 21 9.00 10.74 -18.55
N ASP A 22 7.94 11.04 -17.80
CA ASP A 22 8.00 11.14 -16.34
C ASP A 22 7.59 9.85 -15.61
N ASP A 23 7.20 8.79 -16.35
CA ASP A 23 6.70 7.54 -15.76
C ASP A 23 7.83 6.67 -15.17
N TRP A 24 7.54 5.90 -14.12
CA TRP A 24 8.50 5.04 -13.40
C TRP A 24 9.34 4.19 -14.34
N LEU A 25 8.71 3.49 -15.28
CA LEU A 25 9.38 2.56 -16.19
C LEU A 25 10.25 3.25 -17.26
N ARG A 26 10.17 4.57 -17.41
CA ARG A 26 11.09 5.34 -18.25
C ARG A 26 12.47 5.44 -17.61
N SER A 27 12.50 5.71 -16.31
CA SER A 27 13.72 5.97 -15.54
C SER A 27 14.24 4.72 -14.81
N HIS A 28 13.37 3.74 -14.53
CA HIS A 28 13.69 2.54 -13.76
C HIS A 28 13.57 1.27 -14.59
N LYS A 29 14.71 0.64 -14.89
CA LYS A 29 14.75 -0.63 -15.61
C LYS A 29 14.35 -1.80 -14.70
N GLU A 30 13.10 -2.21 -14.79
CA GLU A 30 12.54 -3.33 -14.04
C GLU A 30 12.54 -4.62 -14.87
N LYS A 31 13.05 -5.73 -14.29
CA LYS A 31 13.04 -7.06 -14.96
C LYS A 31 11.69 -7.79 -14.83
N GLY A 32 10.76 -7.22 -14.08
CA GLY A 32 9.50 -7.87 -13.71
C GLY A 32 9.69 -9.08 -12.79
N GLN A 33 8.59 -9.77 -12.52
CA GLN A 33 8.57 -10.95 -11.65
C GLN A 33 7.54 -11.96 -12.14
N THR A 34 8.00 -13.10 -12.65
CA THR A 34 7.14 -14.23 -13.04
C THR A 34 6.64 -15.01 -11.82
N MET A 35 5.64 -15.89 -11.98
CA MET A 35 5.20 -16.80 -10.91
C MET A 35 6.36 -17.68 -10.40
N LYS A 36 7.13 -18.29 -11.30
CA LYS A 36 8.29 -19.12 -10.95
C LYS A 36 9.35 -18.34 -10.16
N ALA A 37 9.59 -17.07 -10.51
CA ALA A 37 10.52 -16.21 -9.78
C ALA A 37 9.97 -15.81 -8.39
N PHE A 38 8.66 -15.62 -8.26
CA PHE A 38 8.00 -15.35 -6.99
C PHE A 38 8.09 -16.55 -6.04
N GLU A 39 7.86 -17.77 -6.54
CA GLU A 39 7.93 -19.01 -5.75
C GLU A 39 9.35 -19.35 -5.27
N ARG A 40 10.38 -19.03 -6.07
CA ARG A 40 11.79 -19.29 -5.72
C ARG A 40 12.33 -18.38 -4.61
N LYS A 41 11.72 -17.23 -4.36
CA LYS A 41 12.23 -16.27 -3.37
C LYS A 41 11.83 -16.68 -1.95
N THR A 42 12.83 -16.82 -1.09
CA THR A 42 12.68 -17.19 0.33
C THR A 42 12.40 -15.98 1.24
N SER A 43 12.73 -14.77 0.81
CA SER A 43 12.56 -13.54 1.59
C SER A 43 11.16 -12.93 1.34
N LYS A 44 10.10 -13.59 1.83
CA LYS A 44 8.75 -13.03 1.92
C LYS A 44 8.11 -13.43 3.25
N ALA A 45 7.35 -12.54 3.85
CA ALA A 45 6.52 -12.89 4.99
C ALA A 45 5.46 -13.91 4.53
N VAL A 46 5.31 -15.02 5.26
CA VAL A 46 4.25 -16.02 5.01
C VAL A 46 3.53 -16.26 6.32
N PRO A 47 2.21 -16.03 6.39
CA PRO A 47 1.47 -16.27 7.62
C PRO A 47 1.54 -17.74 8.01
N HIS A 48 1.80 -18.01 9.28
CA HIS A 48 1.75 -19.33 9.90
C HIS A 48 0.80 -19.32 11.11
N ALA A 49 0.47 -20.49 11.68
CA ALA A 49 -0.57 -20.69 12.70
C ALA A 49 -0.67 -19.58 13.76
N THR A 50 0.46 -19.16 14.33
CA THR A 50 0.55 -18.06 15.31
C THR A 50 1.12 -16.77 14.72
N HIS A 51 2.05 -16.87 13.76
CA HIS A 51 2.76 -15.75 13.15
C HIS A 51 1.98 -15.20 11.95
N LYS A 52 0.94 -14.38 12.24
CA LYS A 52 -0.03 -13.93 11.24
C LYS A 52 -0.52 -12.49 11.43
N THR A 53 0.02 -11.74 12.39
CA THR A 53 -0.46 -10.39 12.72
C THR A 53 0.35 -9.31 11.99
N ILE A 54 -0.36 -8.46 11.26
CA ILE A 54 0.13 -7.21 10.69
C ILE A 54 -0.08 -6.13 11.76
N TYR A 55 1.02 -5.63 12.32
CA TYR A 55 0.99 -4.51 13.25
C TYR A 55 1.08 -3.18 12.50
N ILE A 56 0.20 -2.25 12.85
CA ILE A 56 0.26 -0.86 12.36
C ILE A 56 0.63 0.03 13.54
N GLN A 57 1.77 0.71 13.44
CA GLN A 57 2.31 1.64 14.44
C GLN A 57 2.17 3.08 13.93
N PRO A 58 1.18 3.86 14.40
CA PRO A 58 1.16 5.28 14.13
C PRO A 58 2.30 5.99 14.87
N ILE A 59 3.05 6.85 14.18
CA ILE A 59 4.15 7.64 14.73
C ILE A 59 3.99 9.11 14.32
N GLY A 60 3.97 10.01 15.30
CA GLY A 60 3.73 11.43 15.12
C GLY A 60 2.29 11.84 15.40
N SER A 61 1.93 13.05 14.96
CA SER A 61 0.58 13.59 15.16
C SER A 61 -0.39 13.10 14.09
N PHE A 62 -1.56 12.64 14.56
CA PHE A 62 -2.73 12.30 13.73
C PHE A 62 -3.96 13.12 14.14
N ASP A 63 -3.78 14.12 15.00
CA ASP A 63 -4.83 15.02 15.46
C ASP A 63 -4.99 16.19 14.49
N HIS A 64 -5.50 15.88 13.29
CA HIS A 64 -5.69 16.88 12.23
C HIS A 64 -6.89 16.51 11.35
N PRO A 65 -7.74 17.46 10.93
CA PRO A 65 -8.94 17.17 10.13
C PRO A 65 -8.64 16.55 8.75
N ARG A 66 -7.38 16.58 8.30
CA ARG A 66 -6.93 15.97 7.03
C ARG A 66 -6.44 14.52 7.17
N VAL A 67 -6.32 14.00 8.39
CA VAL A 67 -6.00 12.59 8.63
C VAL A 67 -7.21 11.73 8.28
N ILE A 68 -6.96 10.60 7.61
CA ILE A 68 -8.00 9.58 7.39
C ILE A 68 -8.14 8.68 8.62
N SER A 69 -9.35 8.17 8.85
CA SER A 69 -9.58 7.24 9.95
C SER A 69 -8.73 5.97 9.80
N PHE A 70 -8.07 5.54 10.89
CA PHE A 70 -7.35 4.26 10.91
C PHE A 70 -8.28 3.07 10.61
N ASN A 71 -9.58 3.17 10.86
CA ASN A 71 -10.53 2.11 10.52
C ASN A 71 -10.57 1.86 9.01
N VAL A 72 -10.45 2.90 8.18
CA VAL A 72 -10.38 2.77 6.71
C VAL A 72 -9.21 1.85 6.36
N ILE A 73 -8.02 2.19 6.86
CA ILE A 73 -6.80 1.42 6.66
C ILE A 73 -6.96 -0.04 7.10
N ILE A 74 -7.47 -0.25 8.32
CA ILE A 74 -7.60 -1.60 8.90
C ILE A 74 -8.56 -2.45 8.06
N GLU A 75 -9.68 -1.90 7.61
CA GLU A 75 -10.67 -2.61 6.80
C GLU A 75 -10.06 -3.04 5.45
N PHE A 76 -9.39 -2.14 4.74
CA PHE A 76 -8.73 -2.45 3.47
C PHE A 76 -7.63 -3.52 3.63
N VAL A 77 -6.76 -3.39 4.64
CA VAL A 77 -5.69 -4.36 4.90
C VAL A 77 -6.26 -5.74 5.23
N ARG A 78 -7.34 -5.81 6.03
CA ARG A 78 -8.00 -7.09 6.38
C ARG A 78 -8.59 -7.78 5.16
N VAL A 79 -9.20 -7.04 4.24
CA VAL A 79 -9.77 -7.63 3.02
C VAL A 79 -8.66 -8.07 2.05
N PHE A 80 -7.59 -7.28 1.91
CA PHE A 80 -6.47 -7.62 1.01
C PHE A 80 -5.63 -8.80 1.51
N PHE A 81 -5.48 -8.95 2.84
CA PHE A 81 -4.73 -10.03 3.48
C PHE A 81 -5.63 -10.87 4.40
N PRO A 82 -6.59 -11.66 3.84
CA PRO A 82 -7.69 -12.26 4.59
C PRO A 82 -7.32 -13.36 5.61
N ARG A 83 -6.05 -13.78 5.67
CA ARG A 83 -5.54 -14.71 6.71
C ARG A 83 -4.59 -14.06 7.70
N CYS A 84 -4.43 -12.74 7.60
CA CYS A 84 -3.71 -11.96 8.58
C CYS A 84 -4.68 -11.34 9.57
N GLU A 85 -4.23 -11.24 10.81
CA GLU A 85 -4.86 -10.35 11.78
C GLU A 85 -4.25 -8.95 11.60
N VAL A 86 -5.03 -7.92 11.86
CA VAL A 86 -4.56 -6.53 11.79
C VAL A 86 -4.80 -5.88 13.13
N GLU A 87 -3.71 -5.48 13.78
CA GLU A 87 -3.71 -4.85 15.11
C GLU A 87 -3.09 -3.45 15.01
N LEU A 88 -3.87 -2.43 15.39
CA LEU A 88 -3.41 -1.06 15.51
C LEU A 88 -2.79 -0.86 16.89
N LEU A 89 -1.56 -0.37 16.92
CA LEU A 89 -0.84 -0.03 18.15
C LEU A 89 -1.17 1.40 18.57
N SER A 90 -0.91 1.72 19.84
CA SER A 90 -1.03 3.09 20.35
C SER A 90 -0.12 4.03 19.56
N THR A 91 -0.66 5.18 19.16
CA THR A 91 0.12 6.28 18.58
C THR A 91 1.23 6.69 19.55
N ILE A 92 2.41 6.97 19.00
CA ILE A 92 3.56 7.48 19.75
C ILE A 92 4.07 8.77 19.11
N ASP A 93 4.78 9.58 19.88
CA ASP A 93 5.52 10.71 19.35
C ASP A 93 6.83 10.30 18.68
N PHE A 94 7.42 11.21 17.90
CA PHE A 94 8.75 11.04 17.34
C PHE A 94 9.79 10.94 18.46
N SER A 95 10.59 9.87 18.43
CA SER A 95 11.68 9.69 19.38
C SER A 95 12.94 10.45 18.97
N LYS A 96 13.86 10.73 19.92
CA LYS A 96 15.16 11.38 19.63
C LYS A 96 16.04 10.61 18.64
N ASP A 97 15.82 9.30 18.50
CA ASP A 97 16.53 8.45 17.53
C ASP A 97 16.03 8.65 16.08
N MET A 98 14.86 9.27 15.89
CA MET A 98 14.31 9.60 14.58
C MET A 98 14.86 10.95 14.13
N LYS A 99 16.02 10.90 13.47
CA LYS A 99 16.65 12.07 12.86
C LYS A 99 15.72 12.71 11.85
N TYR A 100 15.81 14.02 11.73
CA TYR A 100 15.09 14.80 10.73
C TYR A 100 15.99 15.85 10.09
N ARG A 101 15.57 16.35 8.94
CA ARG A 101 16.09 17.55 8.28
C ARG A 101 14.96 18.55 8.08
N GLU A 102 15.29 19.82 7.97
CA GLU A 102 14.38 20.86 7.51
C GLU A 102 14.74 21.14 6.05
N LYS A 103 13.80 20.93 5.12
CA LYS A 103 13.98 21.19 3.69
C LYS A 103 12.78 21.99 3.20
N ASP A 104 13.04 23.15 2.60
CA ASP A 104 12.00 24.08 2.13
C ASP A 104 10.97 24.43 3.21
N GLY A 105 11.42 24.53 4.47
CA GLY A 105 10.58 24.78 5.66
C GLY A 105 9.65 23.64 6.05
N ILE A 106 9.85 22.44 5.48
CA ILE A 106 9.17 21.20 5.85
C ILE A 106 10.14 20.30 6.61
N ARG A 107 9.71 19.83 7.78
CA ARG A 107 10.43 18.82 8.54
C ARG A 107 10.24 17.44 7.93
N GLN A 108 11.33 16.83 7.48
CA GLN A 108 11.35 15.48 6.94
C GLN A 108 12.13 14.54 7.85
N TYR A 109 11.59 13.36 8.17
CA TYR A 109 12.24 12.37 9.04
C TYR A 109 12.92 11.25 8.25
N GLN A 110 14.08 10.80 8.73
CA GLN A 110 14.81 9.72 8.09
C GLN A 110 14.18 8.35 8.41
N THR A 111 13.89 7.54 7.40
CA THR A 111 13.26 6.20 7.56
C THR A 111 14.05 5.28 8.49
N ALA A 112 15.39 5.39 8.51
CA ALA A 112 16.28 4.62 9.38
C ALA A 112 15.91 4.71 10.88
N GLY A 113 15.44 5.88 11.33
CA GLY A 113 15.02 6.09 12.71
C GLY A 113 13.76 5.30 13.09
N PHE A 114 12.80 5.20 12.16
CA PHE A 114 11.59 4.42 12.33
C PHE A 114 11.91 2.93 12.45
N TYR A 115 12.75 2.39 11.56
CA TYR A 115 13.18 0.99 11.64
C TYR A 115 13.89 0.68 12.96
N LYS A 116 14.81 1.54 13.37
CA LYS A 116 15.52 1.41 14.65
C LYS A 116 14.55 1.33 15.82
N TYR A 117 13.51 2.18 15.82
CA TYR A 117 12.45 2.13 16.83
C TYR A 117 11.64 0.82 16.77
N LEU A 118 11.15 0.44 15.58
CA LEU A 118 10.32 -0.75 15.40
C LEU A 118 11.07 -2.03 15.81
N SER A 119 12.34 -2.16 15.42
CA SER A 119 13.20 -3.29 15.81
C SER A 119 13.43 -3.33 17.32
N ARG A 120 13.78 -2.19 17.94
CA ARG A 120 14.05 -2.12 19.39
C ARG A 120 12.82 -2.42 20.22
N THR A 121 11.64 -2.02 19.77
CA THR A 121 10.36 -2.19 20.50
C THR A 121 9.65 -3.50 20.17
N ARG A 122 10.25 -4.38 19.37
CA ARG A 122 9.65 -5.67 18.97
C ARG A 122 9.25 -6.56 20.15
N HIS A 123 10.02 -6.54 21.22
CA HIS A 123 9.72 -7.28 22.45
C HIS A 123 8.49 -6.75 23.22
N LYS A 124 8.08 -5.50 22.96
CA LYS A 124 6.87 -4.90 23.55
C LYS A 124 5.59 -5.29 22.81
N ARG A 125 5.73 -5.81 21.59
CA ARG A 125 4.64 -6.39 20.80
C ARG A 125 4.63 -7.90 21.03
N ASN A 126 3.54 -8.57 20.64
CA ASN A 126 3.53 -10.02 20.65
C ASN A 126 4.39 -10.55 19.49
N SER A 127 5.70 -10.62 19.70
CA SER A 127 6.70 -11.01 18.69
C SER A 127 6.47 -12.42 18.13
N ARG A 128 5.80 -13.30 18.87
CA ARG A 128 5.39 -14.63 18.38
C ARG A 128 4.29 -14.54 17.33
N ARG A 129 3.44 -13.50 17.38
CA ARG A 129 2.35 -13.26 16.44
C ARG A 129 2.72 -12.32 15.29
N GLU A 130 3.65 -11.40 15.52
CA GLU A 130 4.09 -10.38 14.57
C GLU A 130 4.63 -10.98 13.27
N LEU A 131 3.82 -10.95 12.22
CA LEU A 131 4.24 -11.31 10.86
C LEU A 131 5.02 -10.17 10.21
N VAL A 132 4.46 -8.96 10.29
CA VAL A 132 5.06 -7.71 9.82
C VAL A 132 4.67 -6.56 10.73
N CYS A 133 5.47 -5.51 10.76
CA CYS A 133 5.13 -4.26 11.45
C CYS A 133 5.39 -3.05 10.55
N VAL A 134 4.36 -2.25 10.37
CA VAL A 134 4.35 -1.06 9.52
C VAL A 134 4.22 0.18 10.39
N ALA A 135 5.17 1.11 10.28
CA ALA A 135 4.98 2.47 10.78
C ALA A 135 4.20 3.31 9.76
N ILE A 136 3.21 4.05 10.22
CA ILE A 136 2.53 5.09 9.43
C ILE A 136 2.75 6.45 10.09
N THR A 137 2.89 7.51 9.29
CA THR A 137 3.09 8.87 9.79
C THR A 137 2.46 9.92 8.88
N MET A 138 2.08 11.08 9.44
CA MET A 138 1.72 12.29 8.68
C MET A 138 2.93 13.21 8.42
N ALA A 139 4.12 12.87 8.93
CA ALA A 139 5.33 13.65 8.63
C ALA A 139 5.96 13.22 7.32
N ASP A 140 6.59 14.15 6.62
CA ASP A 140 7.34 13.84 5.42
C ASP A 140 8.56 12.96 5.76
N ILE A 141 8.95 12.06 4.86
CA ILE A 141 10.04 11.10 5.11
C ILE A 141 11.03 11.03 3.96
N TYR A 142 12.27 10.67 4.27
CA TYR A 142 13.34 10.47 3.30
C TYR A 142 14.23 9.27 3.70
N VAL A 143 14.95 8.70 2.74
CA VAL A 143 15.81 7.52 2.98
C VAL A 143 17.22 7.96 3.37
N ASP A 144 17.87 8.71 2.48
CA ASP A 144 19.25 9.18 2.61
C ASP A 144 19.44 10.57 1.99
N GLU A 145 20.69 11.03 1.86
CA GLU A 145 21.00 12.36 1.33
C GLU A 145 20.79 12.48 -0.18
N VAL A 146 20.55 11.38 -0.90
CA VAL A 146 20.34 11.36 -2.35
C VAL A 146 18.88 11.62 -2.69
N GLU A 147 17.96 10.96 -2.00
CA GLU A 147 16.52 11.08 -2.25
C GLU A 147 15.93 12.33 -1.57
N ASP A 148 15.08 13.05 -2.30
CA ASP A 148 14.41 14.24 -1.79
C ASP A 148 13.32 13.91 -0.76
N TRP A 149 12.57 12.85 -1.01
CA TRP A 149 11.53 12.31 -0.15
C TRP A 149 11.04 10.98 -0.73
N VAL A 150 10.32 10.18 0.07
CA VAL A 150 9.65 8.97 -0.39
C VAL A 150 8.26 8.85 0.23
N TYR A 151 7.32 8.22 -0.48
CA TYR A 151 6.03 7.83 0.12
C TYR A 151 6.21 6.72 1.16
N GLY A 152 7.22 5.88 0.97
CA GLY A 152 7.40 4.68 1.74
C GLY A 152 8.74 4.02 1.53
N GLN A 153 9.09 3.12 2.45
CA GLN A 153 10.15 2.16 2.25
C GLN A 153 9.80 0.87 2.99
N ALA A 154 10.19 -0.27 2.44
CA ALA A 154 10.06 -1.58 3.06
C ALA A 154 11.42 -2.28 3.22
N ARG A 155 11.64 -2.89 4.39
CA ARG A 155 12.77 -3.79 4.69
C ARG A 155 12.24 -5.21 4.83
N ILE A 156 12.18 -5.90 3.69
CA ILE A 156 11.57 -7.25 3.57
C ILE A 156 12.21 -8.27 4.51
N VAL A 157 13.54 -8.24 4.67
CA VAL A 157 14.28 -9.19 5.54
C VAL A 157 13.90 -9.02 7.01
N ASP A 158 13.59 -7.79 7.42
CA ASP A 158 13.22 -7.47 8.80
C ASP A 158 11.72 -7.55 9.04
N SER A 159 10.91 -7.77 7.99
CA SER A 159 9.44 -7.68 8.04
C SER A 159 8.93 -6.32 8.54
N LEU A 160 9.65 -5.24 8.22
CA LEU A 160 9.33 -3.88 8.64
C LEU A 160 9.09 -2.97 7.44
N ALA A 161 8.22 -1.99 7.61
CA ALA A 161 8.08 -0.90 6.65
C ALA A 161 7.66 0.42 7.31
N VAL A 162 7.81 1.51 6.57
CA VAL A 162 7.52 2.87 7.01
C VAL A 162 6.84 3.60 5.86
N TYR A 163 5.68 4.19 6.11
CA TYR A 163 4.90 4.94 5.11
C TYR A 163 4.51 6.31 5.64
N SER A 164 4.60 7.30 4.76
CA SER A 164 4.13 8.66 5.01
C SER A 164 2.87 8.95 4.22
N PHE A 165 1.87 9.48 4.90
CA PHE A 165 0.66 10.02 4.29
C PHE A 165 0.78 11.52 4.01
N ALA A 166 1.89 12.17 4.37
CA ALA A 166 2.07 13.61 4.24
C ALA A 166 1.77 14.08 2.81
N ARG A 167 2.56 13.57 1.86
CA ARG A 167 2.48 13.92 0.42
C ARG A 167 1.32 13.25 -0.32
N LEU A 168 0.46 12.50 0.38
CA LEU A 168 -0.77 11.96 -0.20
C LEU A 168 -1.95 12.93 -0.04
N ASP A 169 -1.82 13.94 0.83
CA ASP A 169 -2.76 15.04 0.96
C ASP A 169 -2.87 15.78 -0.39
N PRO A 170 -4.06 15.84 -1.03
CA PRO A 170 -4.25 16.58 -2.28
C PRO A 170 -3.94 18.08 -2.15
N LEU A 171 -3.96 18.59 -0.93
CA LEU A 171 -3.61 19.97 -0.57
C LEU A 171 -2.26 20.01 0.15
N TYR A 172 -1.37 19.05 -0.13
CA TYR A 172 -0.01 19.07 0.41
C TYR A 172 0.67 20.36 -0.02
N PRO A 173 1.23 21.14 0.93
CA PRO A 173 1.76 22.44 0.64
C PRO A 173 2.97 22.36 -0.28
N THR A 174 2.97 23.21 -1.31
CA THR A 174 4.16 23.51 -2.12
C THR A 174 5.07 24.53 -1.45
N SER A 175 4.62 25.16 -0.36
CA SER A 175 5.37 26.15 0.42
C SER A 175 4.91 26.18 1.88
N PRO A 176 5.78 26.48 2.87
CA PRO A 176 5.42 26.51 4.28
C PRO A 176 4.24 27.41 4.65
N GLN A 177 3.97 28.46 3.87
CA GLN A 177 2.90 29.41 4.13
C GLN A 177 1.50 28.87 3.80
N THR A 178 1.41 27.73 3.10
CA THR A 178 0.16 27.04 2.78
C THR A 178 -0.04 25.75 3.59
N LEU A 179 0.83 25.50 4.59
CA LEU A 179 0.73 24.37 5.51
C LEU A 179 -0.63 24.35 6.20
N PHE A 180 -1.48 23.41 5.76
CA PHE A 180 -2.66 22.94 6.50
C PHE A 180 -3.77 23.96 6.79
N SER A 181 -3.87 25.05 6.02
CA SER A 181 -4.78 26.17 6.33
C SER A 181 -6.27 25.90 6.10
N SER A 182 -6.66 24.76 5.51
CA SER A 182 -8.07 24.47 5.16
C SER A 182 -8.42 23.00 5.34
N PRO A 183 -9.64 22.66 5.80
CA PRO A 183 -10.09 21.27 5.85
C PRO A 183 -10.20 20.67 4.45
N LEU A 184 -10.07 19.34 4.33
CA LEU A 184 -10.35 18.65 3.07
C LEU A 184 -11.85 18.71 2.76
N THR A 185 -12.18 19.03 1.51
CA THR A 185 -13.54 18.76 0.97
C THR A 185 -13.79 17.25 0.91
N ASP A 186 -15.04 16.84 0.70
CA ASP A 186 -15.39 15.43 0.58
C ASP A 186 -14.62 14.75 -0.57
N GLU A 187 -14.44 15.42 -1.71
CA GLU A 187 -13.68 14.91 -2.86
C GLU A 187 -12.21 14.72 -2.49
N HIS A 188 -11.60 15.70 -1.82
CA HIS A 188 -10.23 15.57 -1.33
C HIS A 188 -10.07 14.42 -0.33
N ARG A 189 -11.07 14.16 0.52
CA ARG A 189 -11.06 13.02 1.44
C ARG A 189 -11.07 11.69 0.69
N VAL A 190 -11.88 11.58 -0.36
CA VAL A 190 -11.92 10.36 -1.20
C VAL A 190 -10.57 10.13 -1.88
N ILE A 191 -9.94 11.18 -2.43
CA ILE A 191 -8.59 11.08 -3.02
C ILE A 191 -7.57 10.66 -1.96
N MET A 192 -7.59 11.29 -0.78
CA MET A 192 -6.69 10.97 0.33
C MET A 192 -6.84 9.51 0.78
N ILE A 193 -8.07 9.02 0.93
CA ILE A 193 -8.35 7.61 1.24
C ILE A 193 -7.77 6.71 0.16
N ARG A 194 -8.07 6.98 -1.11
CA ARG A 194 -7.61 6.18 -2.25
C ARG A 194 -6.09 6.07 -2.27
N ARG A 195 -5.38 7.19 -2.11
CA ARG A 195 -3.91 7.26 -2.10
C ARG A 195 -3.30 6.53 -0.90
N CYS A 196 -3.80 6.78 0.31
CA CYS A 196 -3.29 6.14 1.52
C CYS A 196 -3.45 4.62 1.48
N VAL A 197 -4.63 4.14 1.06
CA VAL A 197 -4.90 2.71 0.90
C VAL A 197 -4.01 2.11 -0.19
N LYS A 198 -3.88 2.79 -1.34
CA LYS A 198 -3.04 2.33 -2.46
C LYS A 198 -1.60 2.09 -2.01
N ILE A 199 -0.96 3.12 -1.45
CA ILE A 199 0.44 3.02 -1.01
C ILE A 199 0.59 1.95 0.06
N LEU A 200 -0.30 1.93 1.06
CA LEU A 200 -0.22 0.95 2.13
C LEU A 200 -0.30 -0.49 1.62
N LEU A 201 -1.25 -0.78 0.73
CA LEU A 201 -1.43 -2.12 0.16
C LEU A 201 -0.30 -2.49 -0.80
N HIS A 202 0.18 -1.54 -1.60
CA HIS A 202 1.33 -1.72 -2.50
C HIS A 202 2.56 -2.18 -1.71
N GLU A 203 2.88 -1.44 -0.67
CA GLU A 203 4.11 -1.64 0.07
C GLU A 203 4.03 -2.83 1.04
N LEU A 204 2.87 -3.09 1.64
CA LEU A 204 2.61 -4.38 2.29
C LEU A 204 2.81 -5.53 1.29
N GLY A 205 2.36 -5.35 0.04
CA GLY A 205 2.61 -6.29 -1.06
C GLY A 205 4.10 -6.63 -1.22
N HIS A 206 5.01 -5.66 -1.06
CA HIS A 206 6.45 -5.91 -1.07
C HIS A 206 6.91 -6.81 0.08
N LEU A 207 6.38 -6.62 1.30
CA LEU A 207 6.69 -7.51 2.44
C LEU A 207 6.23 -8.96 2.20
N PHE A 208 5.16 -9.15 1.43
CA PHE A 208 4.68 -10.46 0.96
C PHE A 208 5.35 -10.94 -0.33
N GLY A 209 6.42 -10.26 -0.77
CA GLY A 209 7.29 -10.69 -1.86
C GLY A 209 6.85 -10.26 -3.25
N LEU A 210 5.79 -9.48 -3.40
CA LEU A 210 5.42 -8.89 -4.69
C LEU A 210 6.49 -7.85 -5.08
N LYS A 211 6.94 -7.88 -6.33
CA LYS A 211 7.72 -6.78 -6.91
C LYS A 211 6.81 -5.86 -7.70
N HIS A 212 7.37 -4.73 -8.16
CA HIS A 212 6.72 -3.92 -9.17
C HIS A 212 6.23 -4.78 -10.35
N CYS A 213 4.98 -4.56 -10.73
CA CYS A 213 4.35 -5.18 -11.88
C CYS A 213 4.62 -4.32 -13.11
N ILE A 214 5.10 -4.95 -14.18
CA ILE A 214 5.37 -4.29 -15.46
C ILE A 214 4.53 -4.88 -16.61
N TYR A 215 3.63 -5.81 -16.28
CA TYR A 215 2.88 -6.59 -17.27
C TYR A 215 1.50 -5.98 -17.56
N TYR A 216 0.80 -5.57 -16.50
CA TYR A 216 -0.54 -5.00 -16.54
C TYR A 216 -0.66 -3.78 -15.64
N ILE A 217 -1.64 -2.94 -15.93
CA ILE A 217 -2.15 -1.92 -15.01
C ILE A 217 -2.60 -2.64 -13.72
N CYS A 218 -2.01 -2.26 -12.60
CA CYS A 218 -1.99 -3.03 -11.36
C CYS A 218 -1.66 -2.12 -10.17
N LEU A 219 -2.25 -2.39 -9.01
CA LEU A 219 -1.84 -1.78 -7.73
C LEU A 219 -0.32 -1.85 -7.47
N MET A 220 0.35 -2.89 -7.97
CA MET A 220 1.79 -3.08 -7.81
C MET A 220 2.63 -2.36 -8.88
N ASN A 221 2.10 -1.47 -9.72
CA ASN A 221 2.96 -0.69 -10.63
C ASN A 221 3.79 0.31 -9.81
N GLY A 222 5.07 0.53 -10.18
CA GLY A 222 5.87 1.61 -9.59
C GLY A 222 5.37 2.98 -10.06
N ALA A 223 5.63 4.04 -9.31
CA ALA A 223 5.24 5.40 -9.68
C ALA A 223 6.33 6.41 -9.30
N ASN A 224 6.64 7.34 -10.21
CA ASN A 224 7.56 8.46 -9.95
C ASN A 224 6.85 9.69 -9.37
N ASN A 225 5.57 9.87 -9.70
CA ASN A 225 4.83 11.08 -9.37
C ASN A 225 3.37 10.76 -9.03
N GLU A 226 2.70 11.76 -8.45
CA GLU A 226 1.31 11.68 -8.00
C GLU A 226 0.34 11.34 -9.15
N THR A 227 0.53 11.94 -10.32
CA THR A 227 -0.33 11.70 -11.49
C THR A 227 -0.21 10.27 -12.02
N GLU A 228 0.99 9.70 -12.03
CA GLU A 228 1.21 8.29 -12.35
C GLU A 228 0.58 7.38 -11.30
N MET A 229 0.80 7.66 -10.02
CA MET A 229 0.19 6.92 -8.91
C MET A 229 -1.34 6.93 -9.02
N ASP A 230 -1.97 8.07 -9.31
CA ASP A 230 -3.43 8.21 -9.37
C ASP A 230 -4.07 7.50 -10.56
N ARG A 231 -3.35 7.37 -11.68
CA ARG A 231 -3.78 6.56 -12.84
C ARG A 231 -3.82 5.07 -12.53
N GLN A 232 -3.03 4.60 -11.57
CA GLN A 232 -2.99 3.19 -11.18
C GLN A 232 -4.23 2.80 -10.36
N PRO A 233 -4.68 1.53 -10.40
CA PRO A 233 -5.87 1.08 -9.69
C PRO A 233 -5.56 0.62 -8.25
N LEU A 234 -6.61 0.32 -7.46
CA LEU A 234 -6.47 -0.42 -6.19
C LEU A 234 -6.52 -1.95 -6.34
N TYR A 235 -6.80 -2.47 -7.53
CA TYR A 235 -6.88 -3.91 -7.76
C TYR A 235 -5.57 -4.51 -8.25
N LEU A 236 -5.37 -5.79 -7.95
CA LEU A 236 -4.27 -6.57 -8.51
C LEU A 236 -4.63 -7.13 -9.88
N CYS A 237 -3.68 -7.05 -10.82
CA CYS A 237 -3.77 -7.80 -12.08
C CYS A 237 -3.73 -9.32 -11.84
N PRO A 238 -4.07 -10.16 -12.84
CA PRO A 238 -4.19 -11.61 -12.65
C PRO A 238 -2.88 -12.26 -12.20
N ILE A 239 -1.74 -11.73 -12.67
CA ILE A 239 -0.42 -12.22 -12.28
C ILE A 239 -0.15 -11.95 -10.79
N CYS A 240 -0.34 -10.72 -10.32
CA CYS A 240 -0.07 -10.38 -8.93
C CYS A 240 -1.11 -10.98 -7.98
N LEU A 241 -2.38 -11.06 -8.40
CA LEU A 241 -3.41 -11.78 -7.66
C LEU A 241 -3.05 -13.25 -7.49
N ARG A 242 -2.56 -13.91 -8.56
CA ARG A 242 -2.11 -15.30 -8.48
C ARG A 242 -0.94 -15.50 -7.51
N LYS A 243 0.02 -14.56 -7.48
CA LYS A 243 1.12 -14.59 -6.50
C LYS A 243 0.59 -14.47 -5.08
N LEU A 244 -0.30 -13.52 -4.82
CA LEU A 244 -0.91 -13.35 -3.51
C LEU A 244 -1.72 -14.59 -3.11
N TYR A 245 -2.55 -15.09 -4.02
CA TYR A 245 -3.31 -16.33 -3.86
C TYR A 245 -2.40 -17.52 -3.50
N SER A 246 -1.23 -17.67 -4.14
CA SER A 246 -0.31 -18.77 -3.83
C SER A 246 0.30 -18.71 -2.42
N THR A 247 0.19 -17.57 -1.73
CA THR A 247 0.66 -17.40 -0.34
C THR A 247 -0.47 -17.53 0.66
N PHE A 248 -1.67 -17.05 0.31
CA PHE A 248 -2.79 -16.95 1.25
C PHE A 248 -3.91 -17.95 0.99
N HIS A 249 -4.08 -18.49 -0.21
CA HIS A 249 -5.12 -19.47 -0.57
C HIS A 249 -6.56 -19.02 -0.21
N PHE A 250 -6.89 -17.75 -0.47
CA PHE A 250 -8.22 -17.18 -0.20
C PHE A 250 -9.21 -17.41 -1.34
N ASN A 251 -10.50 -17.34 -1.05
CA ASN A 251 -11.53 -17.30 -2.09
C ASN A 251 -11.53 -15.91 -2.78
N VAL A 252 -11.24 -15.88 -4.07
CA VAL A 252 -11.16 -14.63 -4.85
C VAL A 252 -12.50 -13.90 -4.91
N CYS A 253 -13.62 -14.63 -5.06
CA CYS A 253 -14.94 -14.04 -5.12
C CYS A 253 -15.28 -13.32 -3.81
N ASP A 254 -15.05 -13.97 -2.67
CA ASP A 254 -15.30 -13.38 -1.35
C ASP A 254 -14.45 -12.12 -1.12
N VAL A 255 -13.19 -12.12 -1.58
CA VAL A 255 -12.31 -10.95 -1.49
C VAL A 255 -12.80 -9.81 -2.38
N TYR A 256 -13.21 -10.11 -3.62
CA TYR A 256 -13.72 -9.10 -4.56
C TYR A 256 -15.04 -8.50 -4.10
N GLU A 257 -15.97 -9.30 -3.61
CA GLU A 257 -17.23 -8.81 -3.02
C GLU A 257 -16.96 -7.88 -1.83
N LYS A 258 -16.10 -8.31 -0.89
CA LYS A 258 -15.71 -7.47 0.25
C LYS A 258 -15.05 -6.17 -0.20
N PHE A 259 -14.19 -6.22 -1.22
CA PHE A 259 -13.57 -5.04 -1.80
C PHE A 259 -14.60 -4.09 -2.43
N ALA A 260 -15.57 -4.61 -3.18
CA ALA A 260 -16.62 -3.82 -3.78
C ALA A 260 -17.43 -3.07 -2.72
N ASN A 261 -17.81 -3.75 -1.63
CA ASN A 261 -18.58 -3.18 -0.53
C ASN A 261 -17.79 -2.12 0.27
N ILE A 262 -16.52 -2.36 0.58
CA ILE A 262 -15.72 -1.33 1.28
C ILE A 262 -15.41 -0.14 0.36
N CYS A 263 -15.25 -0.35 -0.95
CA CYS A 263 -15.07 0.74 -1.90
C CYS A 263 -16.32 1.63 -1.96
N GLU A 264 -17.51 1.03 -1.98
CA GLU A 264 -18.78 1.77 -1.89
C GLU A 264 -18.87 2.61 -0.61
N LYS A 265 -18.60 1.98 0.54
CA LYS A 265 -18.60 2.62 1.86
C LYS A 265 -17.74 3.88 1.91
N TYR A 266 -16.60 3.88 1.21
CA TYR A 266 -15.65 4.99 1.16
C TYR A 266 -15.70 5.81 -0.12
N ARG A 267 -16.78 5.69 -0.92
CA ARG A 267 -17.03 6.45 -2.16
C ARG A 267 -15.94 6.28 -3.24
N LEU A 268 -15.28 5.13 -3.27
CA LEU A 268 -14.33 4.74 -4.33
C LEU A 268 -15.09 4.09 -5.49
N GLU A 269 -15.84 4.90 -6.25
CA GLU A 269 -16.80 4.41 -7.24
C GLU A 269 -16.17 3.59 -8.37
N GLU A 270 -15.03 4.04 -8.89
CA GLU A 270 -14.34 3.36 -9.99
C GLU A 270 -13.92 1.94 -9.59
N GLU A 271 -13.32 1.80 -8.41
CA GLU A 271 -12.94 0.52 -7.86
C GLU A 271 -14.16 -0.35 -7.52
N HIS A 272 -15.20 0.23 -6.93
CA HIS A 272 -16.46 -0.47 -6.64
C HIS A 272 -17.08 -1.09 -7.91
N LYS A 273 -17.26 -0.28 -8.96
CA LYS A 273 -17.80 -0.72 -10.25
C LYS A 273 -16.93 -1.80 -10.88
N TRP A 274 -15.60 -1.64 -10.82
CA TRP A 274 -14.65 -2.61 -11.35
C TRP A 274 -14.76 -3.97 -10.66
N TYR A 275 -14.80 -4.00 -9.32
CA TYR A 275 -14.88 -5.28 -8.58
C TYR A 275 -16.19 -6.02 -8.84
N TRP A 276 -17.33 -5.34 -8.90
CA TRP A 276 -18.61 -5.97 -9.23
C TRP A 276 -18.64 -6.50 -10.66
N LYS A 277 -18.18 -5.72 -11.64
CA LYS A 277 -18.06 -6.18 -13.03
C LYS A 277 -17.18 -7.44 -13.11
N ARG A 278 -16.05 -7.44 -12.41
CA ARG A 278 -15.12 -8.58 -12.38
C ARG A 278 -15.76 -9.81 -11.74
N LEU A 279 -16.51 -9.64 -10.66
CA LEU A 279 -17.20 -10.73 -9.97
C LEU A 279 -18.26 -11.36 -10.88
N ASP A 280 -19.05 -10.57 -11.60
CA ASP A 280 -20.02 -11.07 -12.58
C ASP A 280 -19.35 -11.89 -13.68
N CYS A 281 -18.21 -11.43 -14.23
CA CYS A 281 -17.46 -12.20 -15.23
C CYS A 281 -16.96 -13.57 -14.70
N ILE A 282 -16.61 -13.66 -13.41
CA ILE A 282 -16.15 -14.91 -12.80
C ILE A 282 -17.33 -15.86 -12.53
N GLN A 283 -18.45 -15.33 -12.06
CA GLN A 283 -19.63 -16.11 -11.69
C GLN A 283 -20.47 -16.51 -12.92
N ASN A 284 -20.46 -15.69 -13.97
CA ASN A 284 -21.24 -15.87 -15.19
C ASN A 284 -20.34 -15.89 -16.46
N PRO A 285 -19.39 -16.84 -16.58
CA PRO A 285 -18.36 -16.83 -17.64
C PRO A 285 -18.89 -17.06 -19.08
N ASN A 286 -20.17 -17.42 -19.22
CA ASN A 286 -20.84 -17.70 -20.50
C ASN A 286 -21.77 -16.56 -20.97
N LYS A 287 -21.91 -15.47 -20.19
CA LYS A 287 -22.50 -14.22 -20.69
C LYS A 287 -21.46 -13.50 -21.56
#